data_AF-A0A5J4ZL94-F1
#
_entry.id   AF-A0A5J4ZL94-F1
#
_cell.length_a   1.000
_cell.length_b   1.000
_cell.length_c   1.000
_cell.angle_alpha   90.00
_cell.angle_beta   90.00
_cell.angle_gamma   90.00
#
_symmetry.space_group_name_H-M   'P 1'
#
loop_
_entity.id
_entity.type
_entity.pdbx_description
1 polymer ?
#
loop_
_entity_poly.entity_id
_entity_poly.type
_entity_poly.pdbx_seq_one_letter_code
_entity_poly.pdbx_strand_id
1 'polypeptide(L)'
;MLSVCFCLQKNSKRDPKHESEKRFDKDEAKLRNRDAMDAFVAKLFATVSAVKAAYAELQMAQFPYNGNAIQSADEAVVCELKALSELKQSFLKKHINSSPPHITMLLAEIQEQQGLTKMYEITMKKMQCEIEARESEISSLQIELDETTSNNKSLETKLNSSGSFSVLDTVKPSDSNPERFHHNAAVNAIEPEVIFPKPNQRCFAFESFVCREMFDGFNHFNFSLPNASSRQSENPRFLSIDRFKRLKSVNPIYFLKENPHSSFGRFIRTKYLRLIHPKMELSFSGNLNQRDLISSGEYPESAFFAAFAEMAKRVWLLQCLAFSFDREVNIFQAAEEL
;
A
#
# COMPACT_ATOMS: atom_id res chain seq x y z
N MET A 1 -109.25 41.85 -44.57
CA MET A 1 -109.23 42.68 -43.35
C MET A 1 -108.85 41.79 -42.18
N LEU A 2 -107.68 42.04 -41.57
CA LEU A 2 -107.29 41.95 -40.13
C LEU A 2 -107.92 40.80 -39.30
N SER A 3 -107.21 39.93 -38.57
CA SER A 3 -105.90 40.01 -37.90
C SER A 3 -105.45 38.58 -37.54
N VAL A 4 -104.18 38.22 -37.79
CA VAL A 4 -103.58 36.93 -37.42
C VAL A 4 -102.89 37.09 -36.07
N CYS A 5 -103.31 36.28 -35.09
CA CYS A 5 -102.76 36.26 -33.74
C CYS A 5 -101.35 35.64 -33.75
N PHE A 6 -100.33 36.45 -33.44
CA PHE A 6 -98.94 36.03 -33.25
C PHE A 6 -98.73 35.73 -31.76
N CYS A 7 -98.75 34.47 -31.36
CA CYS A 7 -98.29 34.08 -30.02
C CYS A 7 -96.76 33.97 -30.02
N LEU A 8 -96.13 34.99 -29.42
CA LEU A 8 -94.73 35.01 -29.03
C LEU A 8 -94.40 33.83 -28.10
N GLN A 9 -93.67 32.84 -28.60
CA GLN A 9 -92.92 31.93 -27.74
C GLN A 9 -91.71 32.70 -27.22
N LYS A 10 -91.74 33.05 -25.93
CA LYS A 10 -90.64 33.66 -25.20
C LYS A 10 -89.35 32.87 -25.44
N ASN A 11 -88.43 33.42 -26.22
CA ASN A 11 -87.02 33.07 -26.11
C ASN A 11 -86.55 33.49 -24.72
N SER A 12 -86.29 32.51 -23.86
CA SER A 12 -85.52 32.71 -22.63
C SER A 12 -84.12 33.16 -23.01
N LYS A 13 -83.92 34.48 -23.13
CA LYS A 13 -82.59 35.09 -23.17
C LYS A 13 -81.84 34.63 -21.92
N ARG A 14 -80.85 33.74 -22.08
CA ARG A 14 -79.86 33.47 -21.04
C ARG A 14 -79.02 34.73 -20.88
N ASP A 15 -79.00 35.29 -19.67
CA ASP A 15 -78.23 36.48 -19.36
C ASP A 15 -76.74 36.26 -19.61
N PRO A 16 -76.06 37.11 -20.41
CA PRO A 16 -74.63 36.99 -20.70
C PRO A 16 -73.75 37.06 -19.44
N LYS A 17 -74.23 37.75 -18.38
CA LYS A 17 -73.56 37.84 -17.07
C LYS A 17 -73.44 36.48 -16.37
N HIS A 18 -74.46 35.62 -16.53
CA HIS A 18 -74.52 34.33 -15.85
C HIS A 18 -73.57 33.29 -16.50
N GLU A 19 -73.34 33.35 -17.82
CA GLU A 19 -72.38 32.47 -18.49
C GLU A 19 -70.92 32.93 -18.31
N SER A 20 -70.66 34.24 -18.17
CA SER A 20 -69.33 34.74 -17.80
C SER A 20 -68.95 34.39 -16.36
N GLU A 21 -69.85 34.58 -15.38
CA GLU A 21 -69.60 34.17 -13.98
C GLU A 21 -69.33 32.67 -13.87
N LYS A 22 -70.11 31.82 -14.55
CA LYS A 22 -69.90 30.37 -14.57
C LYS A 22 -68.57 29.95 -15.19
N ARG A 23 -68.01 30.71 -16.14
CA ARG A 23 -66.69 30.43 -16.72
C ARG A 23 -65.56 30.84 -15.77
N PHE A 24 -65.64 32.02 -15.16
CA PHE A 24 -64.68 32.46 -14.15
C PHE A 24 -64.63 31.50 -12.95
N ASP A 25 -65.78 31.09 -12.43
CA ASP A 25 -65.90 30.17 -11.28
C ASP A 25 -65.33 28.76 -11.62
N LYS A 26 -65.50 28.32 -12.87
CA LYS A 26 -64.93 27.04 -13.36
C LYS A 26 -63.40 27.10 -13.50
N ASP A 27 -62.84 28.21 -13.99
CA ASP A 27 -61.39 28.35 -14.16
C ASP A 27 -60.69 28.59 -12.81
N GLU A 28 -61.34 29.27 -11.87
CA GLU A 28 -60.89 29.41 -10.48
C GLU A 28 -60.91 28.07 -9.72
N ALA A 29 -61.95 27.26 -9.90
CA ALA A 29 -62.00 25.90 -9.33
C ALA A 29 -60.91 24.97 -9.90
N LYS A 30 -60.54 25.10 -11.18
CA LYS A 30 -59.42 24.36 -11.76
C LYS A 30 -58.08 24.79 -11.18
N LEU A 31 -57.86 26.10 -11.03
CA LEU A 31 -56.65 26.66 -10.42
C LEU A 31 -56.48 26.17 -8.98
N ARG A 32 -57.54 26.24 -8.16
CA ARG A 32 -57.52 25.72 -6.77
C ARG A 32 -57.22 24.22 -6.71
N ASN A 33 -57.75 23.42 -7.63
CA ASN A 33 -57.44 22.00 -7.72
C ASN A 33 -55.97 21.74 -8.12
N ARG A 34 -55.40 22.59 -8.98
CA ARG A 34 -53.98 22.50 -9.35
C ARG A 34 -53.09 22.85 -8.18
N ASP A 35 -53.36 23.97 -7.50
CA ASP A 35 -52.56 24.42 -6.35
C ASP A 35 -52.62 23.39 -5.20
N ALA A 36 -53.79 22.79 -4.95
CA ALA A 36 -53.94 21.73 -3.97
C ALA A 36 -53.15 20.46 -4.34
N MET A 37 -53.07 20.12 -5.63
CA MET A 37 -52.24 19.01 -6.11
C MET A 37 -50.75 19.32 -5.97
N ASP A 38 -50.31 20.52 -6.34
CA ASP A 38 -48.91 20.93 -6.22
C ASP A 38 -48.46 20.90 -4.75
N ALA A 39 -49.30 21.36 -3.83
CA ALA A 39 -49.07 21.27 -2.39
C ALA A 39 -49.00 19.82 -1.89
N PHE A 40 -49.85 18.93 -2.41
CA PHE A 40 -49.82 17.51 -2.08
C PHE A 40 -48.53 16.84 -2.56
N VAL A 41 -48.09 17.14 -3.78
CA VAL A 41 -46.85 16.64 -4.36
C VAL A 41 -45.64 17.14 -3.55
N ALA A 42 -45.62 18.42 -3.16
CA ALA A 42 -44.57 18.96 -2.29
C ALA A 42 -44.51 18.19 -0.96
N LYS A 43 -45.66 17.95 -0.31
CA LYS A 43 -45.73 17.18 0.94
C LYS A 43 -45.24 15.74 0.76
N LEU A 44 -45.55 15.10 -0.37
CA LEU A 44 -45.04 13.77 -0.70
C LEU A 44 -43.51 13.76 -0.79
N PHE A 45 -42.91 14.71 -1.51
CA PHE A 45 -41.45 14.81 -1.61
C PHE A 45 -40.79 15.06 -0.26
N ALA A 46 -41.37 15.94 0.56
CA ALA A 46 -40.89 16.21 1.91
C ALA A 46 -40.87 14.93 2.79
N THR A 47 -41.96 14.14 2.78
CA THR A 47 -42.02 12.87 3.51
C THR A 47 -41.02 11.85 2.99
N VAL A 48 -40.85 11.71 1.67
CA VAL A 48 -39.84 10.79 1.09
C VAL A 48 -38.42 11.22 1.48
N SER A 49 -38.14 12.52 1.47
CA SER A 49 -36.86 13.07 1.94
C SER A 49 -36.63 12.81 3.43
N ALA A 50 -37.67 12.91 4.26
CA ALA A 50 -37.60 12.59 5.68
C ALA A 50 -37.31 11.09 5.93
N VAL A 51 -37.96 10.18 5.17
CA VAL A 51 -37.65 8.74 5.19
C VAL A 51 -36.18 8.50 4.84
N LYS A 52 -35.66 9.16 3.80
CA LYS A 52 -34.26 9.03 3.37
C LYS A 52 -33.28 9.47 4.46
N ALA A 53 -33.57 10.59 5.13
CA ALA A 53 -32.75 11.08 6.23
C ALA A 53 -32.76 10.12 7.43
N ALA A 54 -33.95 9.67 7.86
CA ALA A 54 -34.08 8.72 8.97
C ALA A 54 -33.37 7.39 8.69
N TYR A 55 -33.42 6.91 7.44
CA TYR A 55 -32.68 5.71 7.04
C TYR A 55 -31.16 5.92 7.05
N ALA A 56 -30.67 7.10 6.65
CA ALA A 56 -29.25 7.41 6.73
C ALA A 56 -28.76 7.47 8.20
N GLU A 57 -29.58 8.01 9.12
CA GLU A 57 -29.29 7.97 10.56
C GLU A 57 -29.18 6.53 11.08
N LEU A 58 -30.08 5.64 10.63
CA LEU A 58 -30.03 4.21 10.96
C LEU A 58 -28.72 3.56 10.48
N GLN A 59 -28.27 3.89 9.26
CA GLN A 59 -27.01 3.39 8.73
C GLN A 59 -25.80 3.86 9.55
N MET A 60 -25.81 5.13 9.98
CA MET A 60 -24.73 5.66 10.83
C MET A 60 -24.69 5.00 12.20
N ALA A 61 -25.85 4.66 12.77
CA ALA A 61 -25.95 4.01 14.08
C ALA A 61 -25.50 2.54 14.08
N GLN A 62 -25.32 1.92 12.91
CA GLN A 62 -24.84 0.54 12.80
C GLN A 62 -23.33 0.41 12.95
N PHE A 63 -22.56 1.47 12.64
CA PHE A 63 -21.10 1.43 12.64
C PHE A 63 -20.48 2.75 13.14
N PRO A 64 -19.96 2.78 14.39
CA PRO A 64 -19.99 1.71 15.39
C PRO A 64 -21.41 1.44 15.94
N TYR A 65 -21.70 0.20 16.34
CA TYR A 65 -23.03 -0.20 16.79
C TYR A 65 -23.51 0.62 17.99
N ASN A 66 -24.64 1.30 17.84
CA ASN A 66 -25.30 2.07 18.87
C ASN A 66 -26.80 1.71 18.94
N GLY A 67 -27.15 0.82 19.88
CA GLY A 67 -28.52 0.31 20.01
C GLY A 67 -29.58 1.39 20.26
N ASN A 68 -29.26 2.42 21.04
CA ASN A 68 -30.20 3.51 21.34
C ASN A 68 -30.45 4.38 20.10
N ALA A 69 -29.40 4.68 19.33
CA ALA A 69 -29.51 5.45 18.09
C ALA A 69 -30.22 4.63 17.00
N ILE A 70 -29.99 3.32 16.92
CA ILE A 70 -30.71 2.40 16.03
C ILE A 70 -32.21 2.42 16.36
N GLN A 71 -32.58 2.29 17.63
CA GLN A 71 -33.99 2.31 18.03
C GLN A 71 -34.65 3.65 17.68
N SER A 72 -34.00 4.77 17.99
CA SER A 72 -34.55 6.10 17.67
C SER A 72 -34.69 6.33 16.16
N ALA A 73 -33.73 5.87 15.36
CA ALA A 73 -33.80 5.99 13.90
C ALA A 73 -34.86 5.05 13.30
N ASP A 74 -35.02 3.84 13.83
CA ASP A 74 -36.08 2.91 13.43
C ASP A 74 -37.48 3.48 13.71
N GLU A 75 -37.69 4.02 14.92
CA GLU A 75 -38.92 4.71 15.29
C GLU A 75 -39.22 5.86 14.32
N ALA A 76 -38.22 6.65 13.93
CA ALA A 76 -38.36 7.74 12.95
C ALA A 76 -38.73 7.22 11.56
N VAL A 77 -38.06 6.18 11.06
CA VAL A 77 -38.40 5.54 9.77
C VAL A 77 -39.84 5.04 9.77
N VAL A 78 -40.27 4.36 10.84
CA VAL A 78 -41.63 3.84 10.98
C VAL A 78 -42.65 4.98 11.02
N CYS A 79 -42.35 6.09 11.71
CA CYS A 79 -43.22 7.27 11.73
C CYS A 79 -43.40 7.88 10.34
N GLU A 80 -42.31 8.07 9.60
CA GLU A 80 -42.38 8.67 8.25
C GLU A 80 -43.05 7.74 7.22
N LEU A 81 -42.85 6.42 7.34
CA LEU A 81 -43.58 5.44 6.51
C LEU A 81 -45.09 5.44 6.79
N LYS A 82 -45.51 5.65 8.05
CA LYS A 82 -46.92 5.84 8.39
C LYS A 82 -47.48 7.11 7.75
N ALA A 83 -46.75 8.23 7.83
CA ALA A 83 -47.14 9.49 7.18
C ALA A 83 -47.27 9.33 5.65
N LEU A 84 -46.36 8.59 5.02
CA LEU A 84 -46.42 8.28 3.59
C LEU A 84 -47.66 7.43 3.24
N SER A 85 -48.00 6.48 4.09
CA SER A 85 -49.20 5.65 3.95
C SER A 85 -50.49 6.49 4.03
N GLU A 86 -50.55 7.45 4.96
CA GLU A 86 -51.68 8.39 5.08
C GLU A 86 -51.82 9.27 3.84
N LEU A 87 -50.70 9.78 3.30
CA LEU A 87 -50.70 10.54 2.04
C LEU A 87 -51.24 9.70 0.89
N LYS A 88 -50.76 8.46 0.73
CA LYS A 88 -51.28 7.51 -0.27
C LYS A 88 -52.79 7.31 -0.12
N GLN A 89 -53.28 7.11 1.11
CA GLN A 89 -54.70 6.90 1.37
C GLN A 89 -55.54 8.15 1.05
N SER A 90 -55.04 9.34 1.36
CA SER A 90 -55.72 10.61 1.07
C SER A 90 -55.88 10.86 -0.43
N PHE A 91 -54.85 10.52 -1.22
CA PHE A 91 -54.90 10.59 -2.69
C PHE A 91 -55.94 9.63 -3.27
N LEU A 92 -55.96 8.37 -2.82
CA LEU A 92 -56.91 7.36 -3.29
C LEU A 92 -58.36 7.73 -2.98
N LYS A 93 -58.62 8.35 -1.83
CA LYS A 93 -59.96 8.82 -1.44
C LYS A 93 -60.34 10.16 -2.08
N LYS A 94 -59.49 10.78 -2.91
CA LYS A 94 -59.67 12.11 -3.51
C LYS A 94 -59.89 13.24 -2.47
N HIS A 95 -59.45 13.04 -1.24
CA HIS A 95 -59.50 14.04 -0.17
C HIS A 95 -58.15 14.74 -0.05
N ILE A 96 -57.85 15.66 -0.98
CA ILE A 96 -56.55 16.37 -1.04
C ILE A 96 -56.52 17.62 -0.11
N ASN A 97 -57.50 17.78 0.79
CA ASN A 97 -57.71 19.05 1.48
C ASN A 97 -57.65 18.91 3.00
N SER A 98 -56.69 19.59 3.62
CA SER A 98 -56.71 19.89 5.07
C SER A 98 -56.15 21.27 5.43
N SER A 99 -55.43 21.96 4.53
CA SER A 99 -54.80 23.27 4.79
C SER A 99 -54.70 24.10 3.51
N PRO A 100 -54.54 25.44 3.59
CA PRO A 100 -54.30 26.28 2.43
C PRO A 100 -53.08 25.79 1.62
N PRO A 101 -53.19 25.67 0.29
CA PRO A 101 -52.11 25.12 -0.55
C PRO A 101 -50.76 25.84 -0.38
N HIS A 102 -50.79 27.18 -0.31
CA HIS A 102 -49.59 28.00 -0.14
C HIS A 102 -48.84 27.71 1.17
N ILE A 103 -49.56 27.54 2.29
CA ILE A 103 -48.95 27.21 3.58
C ILE A 103 -48.36 25.80 3.55
N THR A 104 -49.09 24.84 2.96
CA THR A 104 -48.63 23.45 2.85
C THR A 104 -47.36 23.33 2.01
N MET A 105 -47.28 24.08 0.90
CA MET A 105 -46.11 24.12 0.04
C MET A 105 -44.88 24.69 0.79
N LEU A 106 -45.06 25.79 1.53
CA LEU A 106 -43.98 26.37 2.33
C LEU A 106 -43.51 25.41 3.44
N LEU A 107 -44.42 24.74 4.14
CA LEU A 107 -44.06 23.75 5.17
C LEU A 107 -43.32 22.54 4.57
N ALA A 108 -43.75 22.07 3.40
CA ALA A 108 -43.09 20.99 2.70
C ALA A 108 -41.66 21.39 2.26
N GLU A 109 -41.49 22.61 1.74
CA GLU A 109 -40.18 23.13 1.36
C GLU A 109 -39.25 23.27 2.59
N ILE A 110 -39.76 23.78 3.72
CA ILE A 110 -39.00 23.83 4.99
C ILE A 110 -38.57 22.42 5.42
N GLN A 111 -39.48 21.44 5.37
CA GLN A 111 -39.17 20.07 5.74
C GLN A 111 -38.14 19.43 4.79
N GLU A 112 -38.20 19.72 3.49
CA GLU A 112 -37.20 19.28 2.51
C GLU A 112 -35.82 19.86 2.81
N GLN A 113 -35.75 21.17 3.10
CA GLN A 113 -34.49 21.82 3.49
C GLN A 113 -33.91 21.25 4.79
N GLN A 114 -34.77 20.91 5.75
CA GLN A 114 -34.36 20.23 6.99
C GLN A 114 -33.81 18.83 6.70
N GLY A 115 -34.45 18.06 5.82
CA GLY A 115 -33.95 16.75 5.37
C GLY A 115 -32.59 16.87 4.69
N LEU A 116 -32.40 17.86 3.84
CA LEU A 116 -31.13 18.14 3.18
C LEU A 116 -30.03 18.50 4.19
N THR A 117 -30.36 19.33 5.18
CA THR A 117 -29.43 19.73 6.25
C THR A 117 -28.98 18.52 7.06
N LYS A 118 -29.91 17.65 7.46
CA LYS A 118 -29.60 16.39 8.16
C LYS A 118 -28.69 15.48 7.33
N MET A 119 -28.94 15.35 6.02
CA MET A 119 -28.09 14.55 5.13
C MET A 119 -26.65 15.08 5.05
N TYR A 120 -26.47 16.39 5.00
CA TYR A 120 -25.14 16.99 5.03
C TYR A 120 -24.45 16.78 6.38
N GLU A 121 -25.18 16.93 7.49
CA GLU A 121 -24.66 16.64 8.83
C GLU A 121 -24.18 15.18 8.96
N ILE A 122 -24.97 14.23 8.46
CA ILE A 122 -24.61 12.80 8.44
C ILE A 122 -23.34 12.57 7.63
N THR A 123 -23.26 13.15 6.42
CA THR A 123 -22.10 13.01 5.54
C THR A 123 -20.85 13.63 6.17
N MET A 124 -21.01 14.79 6.82
CA MET A 124 -19.93 15.48 7.54
C MET A 124 -19.42 14.63 8.70
N LYS A 125 -20.30 14.07 9.53
CA LYS A 125 -19.93 13.16 10.63
C LYS A 125 -19.18 11.94 10.11
N LYS A 126 -19.63 11.35 9.00
CA LYS A 126 -18.95 10.22 8.37
C LYS A 126 -17.53 10.58 7.94
N MET A 127 -17.36 11.70 7.21
CA MET A 127 -16.04 12.16 6.77
C MET A 127 -15.13 12.48 7.96
N GLN A 128 -15.67 13.06 9.03
CA GLN A 128 -14.92 13.35 10.25
C GLN A 128 -14.37 12.07 10.89
N CYS A 129 -15.18 11.02 11.01
CA CYS A 129 -14.71 9.72 11.51
C CYS A 129 -13.62 9.10 10.61
N GLU A 130 -13.73 9.24 9.28
CA GLU A 130 -12.69 8.77 8.36
C GLU A 130 -11.38 9.55 8.54
N ILE A 131 -11.43 10.87 8.77
CA ILE A 131 -10.26 11.70 9.05
C ILE A 131 -9.57 11.25 10.34
N GLU A 132 -10.32 11.12 11.44
CA GLU A 132 -9.78 10.70 12.75
C GLU A 132 -9.13 9.30 12.70
N ALA A 133 -9.73 8.38 11.94
CA ALA A 133 -9.17 7.05 11.72
C ALA A 133 -7.81 7.12 10.98
N ARG A 134 -7.72 7.97 9.94
CA ARG A 134 -6.47 8.19 9.19
C ARG A 134 -5.41 8.91 10.02
N GLU A 135 -5.79 9.88 10.84
CA GLU A 135 -4.86 10.57 11.76
C GLU A 135 -4.25 9.59 12.78
N SER A 136 -5.05 8.65 13.27
CA SER A 136 -4.58 7.58 14.15
C SER A 136 -3.59 6.64 13.44
N GLU A 137 -3.87 6.27 12.19
CA GLU A 137 -2.98 5.45 11.35
C GLU A 137 -1.65 6.18 11.07
N ILE A 138 -1.70 7.47 10.72
CA ILE A 138 -0.51 8.31 10.50
C ILE A 138 0.34 8.37 11.77
N SER A 139 -0.29 8.59 12.93
CA SER A 139 0.42 8.63 14.21
C SER A 139 1.13 7.30 14.52
N SER A 140 0.47 6.17 14.25
CA SER A 140 1.08 4.84 14.41
C SER A 140 2.29 4.64 13.49
N LEU A 141 2.18 5.02 12.22
CA LEU A 141 3.26 4.89 11.24
C LEU A 141 4.45 5.80 11.56
N GLN A 142 4.20 7.00 12.08
CA GLN A 142 5.26 7.90 12.54
C GLN A 142 6.08 7.27 13.68
N ILE A 143 5.40 6.63 14.65
CA ILE A 143 6.07 5.92 15.75
C ILE A 143 6.96 4.78 15.21
N GLU A 144 6.45 3.97 14.28
CA GLU A 144 7.21 2.87 13.68
C GLU A 144 8.43 3.36 12.87
N LEU A 145 8.28 4.48 12.16
CA LEU A 145 9.37 5.12 11.42
C LEU A 145 10.46 5.62 12.36
N ASP A 146 10.09 6.26 13.47
CA ASP A 146 11.02 6.76 14.48
C ASP A 146 11.77 5.62 15.17
N GLU A 147 11.08 4.53 15.49
CA GLU A 147 11.69 3.32 16.05
C GLU A 147 12.70 2.70 15.08
N THR A 148 12.31 2.52 13.82
CA THR A 148 13.19 1.99 12.77
C THR A 148 14.40 2.90 12.54
N THR A 149 14.19 4.22 12.55
CA THR A 149 15.27 5.20 12.40
C THR A 149 16.24 5.17 13.58
N SER A 150 15.73 5.03 14.81
CA SER A 150 16.56 4.86 16.01
C SER A 150 17.38 3.56 15.95
N ASN A 151 16.75 2.46 15.53
CA ASN A 151 17.41 1.18 15.33
C ASN A 151 18.53 1.27 14.28
N ASN A 152 18.27 1.94 13.15
CA ASN A 152 19.28 2.17 12.11
C ASN A 152 20.47 2.99 12.62
N LYS A 153 20.23 4.07 13.39
CA LYS A 153 21.31 4.83 14.05
C LYS A 153 22.12 3.97 15.03
N SER A 154 21.46 3.08 15.78
CA SER A 154 22.15 2.14 16.67
C SER A 154 23.01 1.15 15.88
N LEU A 155 22.52 0.66 14.74
CA LEU A 155 23.30 -0.22 13.86
C LEU A 155 24.48 0.52 13.23
N GLU A 156 24.28 1.74 12.76
CA GLU A 156 25.34 2.58 12.19
C GLU A 156 26.44 2.87 13.23
N THR A 157 26.09 3.23 14.47
CA THR A 157 27.08 3.42 15.54
C THR A 157 27.81 2.14 15.88
N LYS A 158 27.13 0.98 15.88
CA LYS A 158 27.78 -0.34 16.05
C LYS A 158 28.70 -0.69 14.88
N LEU A 159 28.34 -0.35 13.65
CA LEU A 159 29.19 -0.57 12.47
C LEU A 159 30.43 0.32 12.52
N ASN A 160 30.25 1.61 12.79
CA ASN A 160 31.35 2.57 12.90
C ASN A 160 32.30 2.24 14.08
N SER A 161 31.76 1.74 15.20
CA SER A 161 32.56 1.30 16.35
C SER A 161 33.19 -0.09 16.17
N SER A 162 32.64 -0.94 15.29
CA SER A 162 33.24 -2.23 14.93
C SER A 162 34.54 -2.09 14.13
N GLY A 163 34.92 -0.86 13.77
CA GLY A 163 36.13 -0.55 13.03
C GLY A 163 36.02 -0.99 11.57
N SER A 164 36.79 -0.32 10.70
CA SER A 164 37.05 -0.79 9.34
C SER A 164 37.36 -2.30 9.38
N PHE A 165 36.88 -3.03 8.38
CA PHE A 165 37.04 -4.47 8.21
C PHE A 165 38.54 -4.83 8.29
N SER A 166 39.05 -5.08 9.51
CA SER A 166 40.47 -5.20 9.83
C SER A 166 41.11 -6.49 9.32
N VAL A 167 40.35 -7.29 8.58
CA VAL A 167 40.86 -8.44 7.82
C VAL A 167 41.91 -8.00 6.79
N LEU A 168 41.83 -6.78 6.27
CA LEU A 168 42.86 -6.25 5.36
C LEU A 168 44.12 -5.74 6.08
N ASP A 169 44.06 -5.41 7.37
CA ASP A 169 45.23 -4.99 8.15
C ASP A 169 46.13 -6.17 8.57
N THR A 170 45.60 -7.41 8.51
CA THR A 170 46.39 -8.60 8.85
C THR A 170 47.31 -9.04 7.71
N VAL A 171 47.14 -8.48 6.51
CA VAL A 171 48.06 -8.65 5.39
C VAL A 171 48.80 -7.33 5.20
N LYS A 172 49.80 -7.06 6.04
CA LYS A 172 50.90 -6.22 5.58
C LYS A 172 51.55 -7.00 4.43
N PRO A 173 51.46 -6.54 3.16
CA PRO A 173 52.24 -7.16 2.10
C PRO A 173 53.70 -6.94 2.50
N SER A 174 54.33 -8.01 2.98
CA SER A 174 55.73 -8.00 3.37
C SER A 174 56.53 -7.64 2.12
N ASP A 175 57.25 -6.52 2.18
CA ASP A 175 58.33 -6.09 1.27
C ASP A 175 58.22 -6.58 -0.18
N SER A 176 57.05 -6.40 -0.78
CA SER A 176 56.82 -6.69 -2.19
C SER A 176 57.10 -5.42 -2.96
N ASN A 177 58.30 -5.37 -3.57
CA ASN A 177 58.82 -4.39 -4.52
C ASN A 177 57.76 -3.37 -5.06
N PRO A 178 57.91 -2.05 -4.85
CA PRO A 178 56.91 -1.01 -5.17
C PRO A 178 56.55 -0.85 -6.65
N GLU A 179 57.13 -1.65 -7.55
CA GLU A 179 57.03 -1.53 -9.00
C GLU A 179 55.90 -2.37 -9.66
N ARG A 180 54.94 -2.98 -8.93
CA ARG A 180 54.02 -3.94 -9.60
C ARG A 180 52.51 -3.90 -9.34
N PHE A 181 52.01 -3.11 -8.39
CA PHE A 181 50.55 -2.98 -8.20
C PHE A 181 50.05 -1.57 -8.58
N HIS A 182 49.76 -1.38 -9.87
CA HIS A 182 49.18 -0.14 -10.38
C HIS A 182 47.71 -0.02 -9.96
N HIS A 183 47.48 0.59 -8.79
CA HIS A 183 46.14 0.84 -8.25
C HIS A 183 45.20 1.49 -9.28
N ASN A 184 45.69 2.43 -10.10
CA ASN A 184 44.88 3.07 -11.14
C ASN A 184 44.44 2.09 -12.24
N ALA A 185 45.32 1.19 -12.66
CA ALA A 185 44.99 0.22 -13.69
C ALA A 185 43.96 -0.81 -13.17
N ALA A 186 44.04 -1.17 -11.89
CA ALA A 186 43.08 -2.07 -11.26
C ALA A 186 41.72 -1.41 -11.05
N VAL A 187 41.67 -0.14 -10.60
CA VAL A 187 40.40 0.61 -10.48
C VAL A 187 39.73 0.76 -11.84
N ASN A 188 40.47 1.17 -12.88
CA ASN A 188 39.94 1.31 -14.23
C ASN A 188 39.50 -0.04 -14.84
N ALA A 189 40.03 -1.17 -14.38
CA ALA A 189 39.60 -2.48 -14.81
C ALA A 189 38.29 -2.93 -14.12
N ILE A 190 37.99 -2.39 -12.94
CA ILE A 190 36.77 -2.68 -12.18
C ILE A 190 35.63 -1.76 -12.61
N GLU A 191 35.89 -0.44 -12.59
CA GLU A 191 34.96 0.62 -12.97
C GLU A 191 35.64 1.57 -13.97
N PRO A 192 35.54 1.28 -15.29
CA PRO A 192 36.24 2.06 -16.31
C PRO A 192 35.71 3.48 -16.49
N GLU A 193 34.45 3.74 -16.11
CA GLU A 193 33.75 5.00 -16.35
C GLU A 193 33.76 5.96 -15.15
N VAL A 194 34.16 5.47 -13.96
CA VAL A 194 34.08 6.25 -12.72
C VAL A 194 35.37 7.02 -12.46
N ILE A 195 35.29 8.35 -12.52
CA ILE A 195 36.41 9.23 -12.15
C ILE A 195 36.33 9.51 -10.65
N PHE A 196 37.29 8.97 -9.88
CA PHE A 196 37.42 9.25 -8.45
C PHE A 196 38.13 10.60 -8.23
N PRO A 197 37.45 11.63 -7.70
CA PRO A 197 38.06 12.95 -7.50
C PRO A 197 39.23 12.92 -6.50
N LYS A 198 39.17 12.01 -5.52
CA LYS A 198 40.22 11.85 -4.50
C LYS A 198 40.86 10.45 -4.59
N PRO A 199 42.19 10.33 -4.50
CA PRO A 199 42.88 9.03 -4.53
C PRO A 199 42.43 8.05 -3.44
N ASN A 200 42.05 8.57 -2.26
CA ASN A 200 41.60 7.75 -1.13
C ASN A 200 40.18 7.17 -1.31
N GLN A 201 39.37 7.67 -2.24
CA GLN A 201 38.03 7.13 -2.53
C GLN A 201 38.07 5.89 -3.42
N ARG A 202 39.24 5.57 -4.00
CA ARG A 202 39.42 4.41 -4.88
C ARG A 202 39.23 3.08 -4.15
N CYS A 203 39.41 3.05 -2.81
CA CYS A 203 39.13 1.86 -2.02
C CYS A 203 37.67 1.41 -2.15
N PHE A 204 36.73 2.36 -2.31
CA PHE A 204 35.31 2.05 -2.49
C PHE A 204 35.02 1.31 -3.80
N ALA A 205 35.83 1.49 -4.84
CA ALA A 205 35.71 0.70 -6.07
C ALA A 205 35.99 -0.78 -5.80
N PHE A 206 37.06 -1.05 -5.04
CA PHE A 206 37.42 -2.41 -4.65
C PHE A 206 36.41 -3.01 -3.67
N GLU A 207 35.97 -2.25 -2.67
CA GLU A 207 34.94 -2.70 -1.72
C GLU A 207 33.62 -3.01 -2.43
N SER A 208 33.18 -2.13 -3.32
CA SER A 208 31.98 -2.33 -4.15
C SER A 208 32.11 -3.59 -5.01
N PHE A 209 33.25 -3.77 -5.68
CA PHE A 209 33.52 -4.97 -6.48
C PHE A 209 33.50 -6.26 -5.65
N VAL A 210 34.15 -6.24 -4.49
CA VAL A 210 34.14 -7.38 -3.56
C VAL A 210 32.72 -7.69 -3.12
N CYS A 211 31.93 -6.68 -2.73
CA CYS A 211 30.53 -6.86 -2.37
C CYS A 211 29.74 -7.45 -3.55
N ARG A 212 29.83 -6.87 -4.75
CA ARG A 212 29.13 -7.34 -5.95
C ARG A 212 29.43 -8.81 -6.23
N GLU A 213 30.70 -9.20 -6.27
CA GLU A 213 31.07 -10.60 -6.57
C GLU A 213 30.70 -11.54 -5.42
N MET A 214 30.88 -11.15 -4.16
CA MET A 214 30.60 -12.02 -3.02
C MET A 214 29.10 -12.24 -2.81
N PHE A 215 28.28 -11.20 -3.01
CA PHE A 215 26.83 -11.24 -2.85
C PHE A 215 26.07 -11.62 -4.12
N ASP A 216 26.73 -11.79 -5.26
CA ASP A 216 26.08 -12.25 -6.48
C ASP A 216 25.32 -13.58 -6.24
N GLY A 217 24.03 -13.60 -6.58
CA GLY A 217 23.12 -14.73 -6.36
C GLY A 217 22.58 -14.88 -4.92
N PHE A 218 22.83 -13.94 -3.99
CA PHE A 218 22.45 -14.09 -2.58
C PHE A 218 20.96 -14.35 -2.34
N ASN A 219 20.07 -13.75 -3.15
CA ASN A 219 18.62 -13.95 -3.04
C ASN A 219 18.17 -15.35 -3.51
N HIS A 220 19.07 -16.16 -4.07
CA HIS A 220 18.79 -17.52 -4.52
C HIS A 220 19.46 -18.55 -3.61
N PHE A 221 18.73 -19.62 -3.28
CA PHE A 221 19.26 -20.69 -2.45
C PHE A 221 20.53 -21.31 -3.09
N ASN A 222 21.61 -21.43 -2.30
CA ASN A 222 22.95 -21.82 -2.77
C ASN A 222 23.56 -20.89 -3.84
N PHE A 223 23.21 -19.60 -3.87
CA PHE A 223 23.83 -18.63 -4.79
C PHE A 223 23.73 -19.02 -6.28
N SER A 224 22.67 -19.75 -6.68
CA SER A 224 22.47 -20.23 -8.05
C SER A 224 23.64 -21.05 -8.63
N LEU A 225 24.38 -21.78 -7.77
CA LEU A 225 25.53 -22.58 -8.20
C LEU A 225 25.14 -23.69 -9.20
N PRO A 226 25.88 -23.86 -10.31
CA PRO A 226 25.69 -24.98 -11.24
C PRO A 226 25.77 -26.33 -10.52
N ASN A 227 24.91 -27.29 -10.93
CA ASN A 227 24.81 -28.63 -10.35
C ASN A 227 24.46 -28.69 -8.85
N ALA A 228 23.78 -27.68 -8.29
CA ALA A 228 23.11 -27.85 -7.01
C ALA A 228 21.90 -28.79 -7.19
N SER A 229 22.14 -30.09 -7.01
CA SER A 229 21.11 -31.14 -7.03
C SER A 229 19.90 -30.69 -6.20
N SER A 230 18.73 -30.55 -6.82
CA SER A 230 17.49 -30.24 -6.15
C SER A 230 17.04 -31.47 -5.34
N ARG A 231 17.56 -31.64 -4.13
CA ARG A 231 16.92 -32.53 -3.15
C ARG A 231 15.66 -31.82 -2.63
N GLN A 232 14.56 -31.96 -3.36
CA GLN A 232 13.28 -31.26 -3.12
C GLN A 232 12.52 -31.71 -1.87
N SER A 233 13.14 -32.41 -0.92
CA SER A 233 12.41 -32.99 0.23
C SER A 233 12.65 -32.29 1.57
N GLU A 234 13.56 -31.32 1.66
CA GLU A 234 13.91 -30.69 2.95
C GLU A 234 13.43 -29.24 3.01
N ASN A 235 12.81 -28.87 4.13
CA ASN A 235 12.39 -27.50 4.42
C ASN A 235 13.63 -26.56 4.36
N PRO A 236 13.66 -25.58 3.43
CA PRO A 236 14.82 -24.70 3.22
C PRO A 236 15.28 -23.97 4.49
N ARG A 237 14.33 -23.68 5.40
CA ARG A 237 14.61 -23.04 6.69
C ARG A 237 15.42 -23.94 7.61
N PHE A 238 15.01 -25.19 7.76
CA PHE A 238 15.70 -26.16 8.61
C PHE A 238 17.11 -26.45 8.08
N LEU A 239 17.23 -26.64 6.76
CA LEU A 239 18.51 -26.87 6.10
C LEU A 239 19.47 -25.68 6.28
N SER A 240 18.96 -24.44 6.22
CA SER A 240 19.74 -23.23 6.46
C SER A 240 20.22 -23.11 7.91
N ILE A 241 19.37 -23.44 8.89
CA ILE A 241 19.74 -23.48 10.31
C ILE A 241 20.81 -24.54 10.58
N ASP A 242 20.69 -25.74 10.01
CA ASP A 242 21.69 -26.80 10.17
C ASP A 242 23.05 -26.38 9.60
N ARG A 243 23.06 -25.83 8.38
CA ARG A 243 24.28 -25.28 7.75
C ARG A 243 24.94 -24.21 8.59
N PHE A 244 24.15 -23.27 9.13
CA PHE A 244 24.66 -22.23 10.02
C PHE A 244 25.34 -22.84 11.25
N LYS A 245 24.67 -23.77 11.93
CA LYS A 245 25.19 -24.41 13.15
C LYS A 245 26.47 -25.18 12.89
N ARG A 246 26.59 -25.86 11.74
CA ARG A 246 27.78 -26.63 11.37
C ARG A 246 29.01 -25.75 11.11
N LEU A 247 28.82 -24.57 10.51
CA LEU A 247 29.96 -23.77 10.03
C LEU A 247 30.32 -22.59 10.95
N LYS A 248 29.39 -22.09 11.77
CA LYS A 248 29.59 -20.84 12.56
C LYS A 248 30.92 -20.79 13.33
N SER A 249 31.28 -21.87 14.01
CA SER A 249 32.43 -21.92 14.93
C SER A 249 33.62 -22.71 14.37
N VAL A 250 33.50 -23.24 13.15
CA VAL A 250 34.54 -24.07 12.54
C VAL A 250 35.46 -23.22 11.68
N ASN A 251 36.76 -23.50 11.71
CA ASN A 251 37.72 -22.88 10.81
C ASN A 251 37.39 -23.29 9.35
N PRO A 252 37.22 -22.33 8.41
CA PRO A 252 36.76 -22.63 7.06
C PRO A 252 37.76 -23.50 6.29
N ILE A 253 39.08 -23.34 6.49
CA ILE A 253 40.09 -24.15 5.82
C ILE A 253 40.01 -25.60 6.27
N TYR A 254 39.91 -25.83 7.58
CA TYR A 254 39.73 -27.17 8.12
C TYR A 254 38.44 -27.82 7.58
N PHE A 255 37.33 -27.09 7.58
CA PHE A 255 36.07 -27.58 7.06
C PHE A 255 36.14 -27.97 5.57
N LEU A 256 36.83 -27.16 4.76
CA LEU A 256 36.99 -27.37 3.32
C LEU A 256 37.84 -28.59 2.99
N LYS A 257 38.88 -28.88 3.78
CA LYS A 257 39.70 -30.09 3.64
C LYS A 257 38.90 -31.36 3.91
N GLU A 258 38.09 -31.35 4.97
CA GLU A 258 37.22 -32.48 5.33
C GLU A 258 36.05 -32.64 4.35
N ASN A 259 35.58 -31.55 3.73
CA ASN A 259 34.36 -31.54 2.91
C ASN A 259 34.53 -30.76 1.60
N PRO A 260 35.44 -31.19 0.70
CA PRO A 260 35.86 -30.37 -0.45
C PRO A 260 34.75 -30.14 -1.49
N HIS A 261 33.82 -31.08 -1.62
CA HIS A 261 32.70 -31.01 -2.56
C HIS A 261 31.37 -30.55 -1.93
N SER A 262 31.42 -30.04 -0.70
CA SER A 262 30.23 -29.46 -0.04
C SER A 262 29.65 -28.27 -0.81
N SER A 263 28.41 -27.89 -0.50
CA SER A 263 27.81 -26.67 -1.08
C SER A 263 28.64 -25.42 -0.74
N PHE A 264 29.20 -25.37 0.48
CA PHE A 264 30.11 -24.31 0.89
C PHE A 264 31.43 -24.34 0.12
N GLY A 265 32.02 -25.52 -0.11
CA GLY A 265 33.22 -25.66 -0.94
C GLY A 265 33.01 -25.16 -2.38
N ARG A 266 31.90 -25.54 -3.00
CA ARG A 266 31.53 -25.04 -4.35
C ARG A 266 31.33 -23.53 -4.37
N PHE A 267 30.71 -22.97 -3.33
CA PHE A 267 30.58 -21.53 -3.17
C PHE A 267 31.95 -20.84 -3.09
N ILE A 268 32.83 -21.30 -2.20
CA ILE A 268 34.19 -20.78 -2.00
C ILE A 268 34.97 -20.80 -3.32
N ARG A 269 34.97 -21.93 -4.02
CA ARG A 269 35.64 -22.08 -5.31
C ARG A 269 35.11 -21.10 -6.35
N THR A 270 33.79 -21.01 -6.49
CA THR A 270 33.16 -20.13 -7.48
C THR A 270 33.47 -18.66 -7.20
N LYS A 271 33.35 -18.24 -5.93
CA LYS A 271 33.63 -16.86 -5.52
C LYS A 271 35.11 -16.51 -5.65
N TYR A 272 36.02 -17.43 -5.31
CA TYR A 272 37.46 -17.18 -5.44
C TYR A 272 37.86 -16.94 -6.90
N LEU A 273 37.41 -17.84 -7.79
CA LEU A 273 37.76 -17.78 -9.22
C LEU A 273 37.20 -16.54 -9.93
N ARG A 274 36.09 -15.98 -9.43
CA ARG A 274 35.50 -14.74 -9.94
C ARG A 274 36.12 -13.49 -9.34
N LEU A 275 36.31 -13.47 -8.02
CA LEU A 275 36.79 -12.30 -7.30
C LEU A 275 38.29 -12.05 -7.54
N ILE A 276 39.12 -13.09 -7.49
CA ILE A 276 40.57 -12.96 -7.57
C ILE A 276 41.02 -13.15 -9.00
N HIS A 277 41.28 -12.06 -9.71
CA HIS A 277 41.77 -12.12 -11.09
C HIS A 277 43.16 -12.79 -11.16
N PRO A 278 43.48 -13.61 -12.19
CA PRO A 278 44.78 -14.28 -12.30
C PRO A 278 45.99 -13.33 -12.19
N LYS A 279 45.91 -12.13 -12.80
CA LYS A 279 46.95 -11.10 -12.67
C LYS A 279 47.14 -10.61 -11.23
N MET A 280 46.05 -10.53 -10.46
CA MET A 280 46.08 -10.11 -9.06
C MET A 280 46.76 -11.19 -8.20
N GLU A 281 46.41 -12.44 -8.41
CA GLU A 281 47.02 -13.59 -7.72
C GLU A 281 48.52 -13.71 -8.03
N LEU A 282 48.91 -13.57 -9.30
CA LEU A 282 50.33 -13.52 -9.70
C LEU A 282 51.10 -12.40 -8.99
N SER A 283 50.48 -11.24 -8.79
CA SER A 283 51.13 -10.13 -8.06
C SER A 283 51.27 -10.42 -6.55
N PHE A 284 50.32 -11.13 -5.95
CA PHE A 284 50.36 -11.45 -4.51
C PHE A 284 51.24 -12.66 -4.17
N SER A 285 51.21 -13.70 -4.99
CA SER A 285 51.85 -15.00 -4.70
C SER A 285 52.99 -15.35 -5.65
N GLY A 286 53.19 -14.58 -6.72
CA GLY A 286 54.22 -14.85 -7.73
C GLY A 286 53.93 -16.05 -8.64
N ASN A 287 52.82 -16.77 -8.43
CA ASN A 287 52.42 -17.96 -9.18
C ASN A 287 50.87 -18.09 -9.18
N LEU A 288 50.34 -19.03 -9.98
CA LEU A 288 48.90 -19.35 -10.08
C LEU A 288 48.53 -20.70 -9.44
N ASN A 289 49.43 -21.27 -8.63
CA ASN A 289 49.26 -22.61 -8.08
C ASN A 289 48.00 -22.71 -7.22
N GLN A 290 47.64 -21.64 -6.52
CA GLN A 290 46.48 -21.58 -5.66
C GLN A 290 45.17 -21.66 -6.47
N ARG A 291 45.05 -20.94 -7.58
CA ARG A 291 43.92 -21.07 -8.52
C ARG A 291 43.85 -22.44 -9.17
N ASP A 292 44.98 -23.03 -9.53
CA ASP A 292 45.00 -24.39 -10.11
C ASP A 292 44.52 -25.42 -9.09
N LEU A 293 44.98 -25.31 -7.85
CA LEU A 293 44.55 -26.14 -6.72
C LEU A 293 43.03 -26.01 -6.47
N ILE A 294 42.52 -24.78 -6.41
CA ILE A 294 41.08 -24.50 -6.24
C ILE A 294 40.26 -25.03 -7.43
N SER A 295 40.82 -24.94 -8.64
CA SER A 295 40.22 -25.50 -9.85
C SER A 295 40.24 -27.03 -9.88
N SER A 296 41.16 -27.68 -9.18
CA SER A 296 41.14 -29.13 -8.97
C SER A 296 40.14 -29.57 -7.91
N GLY A 297 39.68 -28.65 -7.05
CA GLY A 297 38.76 -28.93 -5.94
C GLY A 297 39.44 -29.09 -4.58
N GLU A 298 40.74 -28.82 -4.52
CA GLU A 298 41.55 -28.75 -3.30
C GLU A 298 41.68 -27.29 -2.82
N TYR A 299 42.11 -27.08 -1.58
CA TYR A 299 42.11 -25.75 -0.96
C TYR A 299 43.49 -25.41 -0.35
N PRO A 300 44.07 -24.24 -0.70
CA PRO A 300 45.36 -23.81 -0.18
C PRO A 300 45.33 -23.50 1.32
N GLU A 301 46.50 -23.58 1.96
CA GLU A 301 46.72 -23.15 3.35
C GLU A 301 47.36 -21.76 3.46
N SER A 302 47.42 -21.01 2.35
CA SER A 302 48.02 -19.68 2.36
C SER A 302 47.23 -18.73 3.27
N ALA A 303 47.93 -17.81 3.93
CA ALA A 303 47.28 -16.76 4.74
C ALA A 303 46.29 -15.93 3.92
N PHE A 304 46.62 -15.67 2.65
CA PHE A 304 45.74 -15.01 1.69
C PHE A 304 44.43 -15.78 1.46
N PHE A 305 44.51 -17.09 1.20
CA PHE A 305 43.32 -17.91 1.05
C PHE A 305 42.52 -18.01 2.34
N ALA A 306 43.18 -18.12 3.50
CA ALA A 306 42.51 -18.16 4.80
C ALA A 306 41.68 -16.89 5.05
N ALA A 307 42.24 -15.70 4.76
CA ALA A 307 41.52 -14.43 4.86
C ALA A 307 40.30 -14.38 3.92
N PHE A 308 40.48 -14.81 2.66
CA PHE A 308 39.38 -14.93 1.71
C PHE A 308 38.29 -15.89 2.20
N ALA A 309 38.68 -17.07 2.69
CA ALA A 309 37.76 -18.11 3.13
C ALA A 309 36.94 -17.67 4.36
N GLU A 310 37.53 -16.89 5.27
CA GLU A 310 36.82 -16.27 6.40
C GLU A 310 35.79 -15.24 5.94
N MET A 311 36.14 -14.37 4.98
CA MET A 311 35.18 -13.43 4.39
C MET A 311 34.01 -14.16 3.73
N ALA A 312 34.32 -15.16 2.90
CA ALA A 312 33.31 -15.94 2.21
C ALA A 312 32.44 -16.76 3.17
N LYS A 313 33.00 -17.31 4.24
CA LYS A 313 32.25 -17.95 5.33
C LYS A 313 31.22 -17.00 5.93
N ARG A 314 31.58 -15.73 6.20
CA ARG A 314 30.65 -14.75 6.78
C ARG A 314 29.46 -14.48 5.84
N VAL A 315 29.72 -14.32 4.54
CA VAL A 315 28.67 -14.14 3.53
C VAL A 315 27.76 -15.37 3.43
N TRP A 316 28.34 -16.57 3.47
CA TRP A 316 27.59 -17.82 3.48
C TRP A 316 26.69 -17.97 4.71
N LEU A 317 27.21 -17.64 5.90
CA LEU A 317 26.44 -17.68 7.15
C LEU A 317 25.33 -16.63 7.15
N LEU A 318 25.56 -15.46 6.55
CA LEU A 318 24.54 -14.43 6.39
C LEU A 318 23.38 -14.92 5.50
N GLN A 319 23.68 -15.63 4.41
CA GLN A 319 22.62 -16.27 3.60
C GLN A 319 21.87 -17.33 4.42
N CYS A 320 22.57 -18.15 5.21
CA CYS A 320 21.92 -19.14 6.07
C CYS A 320 20.95 -18.49 7.07
N LEU A 321 21.30 -17.32 7.60
CA LEU A 321 20.43 -16.54 8.49
C LEU A 321 19.24 -15.95 7.72
N ALA A 322 19.47 -15.32 6.56
CA ALA A 322 18.43 -14.74 5.72
C ALA A 322 17.33 -15.76 5.40
N PHE A 323 17.70 -16.97 4.99
CA PHE A 323 16.75 -18.06 4.69
C PHE A 323 16.22 -18.81 5.93
N SER A 324 16.66 -18.46 7.14
CA SER A 324 16.08 -19.00 8.38
C SER A 324 14.88 -18.21 8.89
N PHE A 325 14.76 -16.94 8.49
CA PHE A 325 13.64 -16.07 8.84
C PHE A 325 12.40 -16.36 7.97
N ASP A 326 11.23 -15.97 8.46
CA ASP A 326 9.95 -16.15 7.76
C ASP A 326 9.67 -15.04 6.73
N ARG A 327 10.39 -13.90 6.85
CA ARG A 327 10.30 -12.78 5.91
C ARG A 327 11.36 -12.89 4.83
N GLU A 328 11.00 -12.47 3.61
CA GLU A 328 11.96 -12.35 2.51
C GLU A 328 12.99 -11.25 2.83
N VAL A 329 14.27 -11.63 2.84
CA VAL A 329 15.39 -10.71 2.98
C VAL A 329 16.03 -10.54 1.61
N ASN A 330 16.02 -9.32 1.09
CA ASN A 330 16.60 -8.98 -0.20
C ASN A 330 17.83 -8.07 -0.03
N ILE A 331 18.82 -8.24 -0.90
CA ILE A 331 19.92 -7.28 -1.03
C ILE A 331 19.45 -6.07 -1.83
N PHE A 332 19.73 -4.88 -1.29
CA PHE A 332 19.52 -3.62 -1.98
C PHE A 332 20.80 -3.20 -2.70
N GLN A 333 20.67 -2.85 -3.97
CA GLN A 333 21.72 -2.18 -4.74
C GLN A 333 21.16 -0.81 -5.14
N ALA A 334 21.91 0.26 -4.86
CA ALA A 334 21.56 1.59 -5.36
C ALA A 334 21.67 1.58 -6.89
N ALA A 335 20.67 2.14 -7.57
CA ALA A 335 20.71 2.25 -9.02
C ALA A 335 21.88 3.17 -9.44
N GLU A 336 22.56 2.79 -10.51
CA GLU A 336 23.43 3.71 -11.24
C GLU A 336 22.54 4.78 -11.87
N GLU A 337 22.62 6.00 -11.35
CA GLU A 337 22.12 7.17 -12.08
C GLU A 337 23.05 7.39 -13.28
N LEU A 338 22.59 6.99 -14.46
CA LEU A 338 23.23 7.22 -15.76
C LEU A 338 23.24 8.70 -16.14
#